data_AF-A0A838CQA1-F1
#
_entry.id   AF-A0A838CQA1-F1
#
_cell.length_a   1.000
_cell.length_b   1.000
_cell.length_c   1.000
_cell.angle_alpha   90.00
_cell.angle_beta   90.00
_cell.angle_gamma   90.00
#
_symmetry.space_group_name_H-M   'P 1'
#
loop_
_entity.id
_entity.type
_entity.pdbx_description
1 polymer ?
#
loop_
_entity_poly.entity_id
_entity_poly.type
_entity_poly.pdbx_seq_one_letter_code
_entity_poly.pdbx_strand_id
1 'polypeptide(L)'
;MSSLKGKTIGFGLTGSHCTYHEVFPVMQQLVDMGATVVPVLSYTVQKTDTRFGEAAEHLETIKKITGEELIMTIPDAEPLGPKRPLDCMLIAPLTGNSTSKFANALTDSPVLMAAKATLRNESPVVVAVSTNDALGLNGVNIMRLMATKNIYFVPLGQDHPFNKPNSLVADMSLIPETIEAALEGKQRQPVLIERYPN
;
A
#
# COMPACT_ATOMS: atom_id res chain seq x y z
N MET A 1 20.49 -9.25 -11.25
CA MET A 1 19.29 -8.75 -11.97
C MET A 1 18.31 -8.29 -10.91
N SER A 2 17.65 -7.15 -11.09
CA SER A 2 16.57 -6.75 -10.18
C SER A 2 15.53 -7.88 -10.11
N SER A 3 15.18 -8.30 -8.89
CA SER A 3 14.18 -9.32 -8.57
C SER A 3 12.77 -8.97 -9.09
N LEU A 4 12.47 -7.67 -9.24
CA LEU A 4 11.17 -7.15 -9.64
C LEU A 4 11.03 -6.95 -11.15
N LYS A 5 12.10 -7.22 -11.91
CA LYS A 5 12.08 -7.05 -13.37
C LYS A 5 11.00 -7.93 -14.01
N GLY A 6 10.09 -7.31 -14.75
CA GLY A 6 8.99 -7.99 -15.43
C GLY A 6 7.82 -8.38 -14.51
N LYS A 7 7.81 -7.93 -13.25
CA LYS A 7 6.68 -8.08 -12.33
C LYS A 7 5.68 -6.95 -12.50
N THR A 8 4.39 -7.27 -12.43
CA THR A 8 3.30 -6.31 -12.42
C THR A 8 2.85 -6.05 -10.99
N ILE A 9 3.14 -4.86 -10.48
CA ILE A 9 2.88 -4.45 -9.09
C ILE A 9 1.75 -3.42 -9.08
N GLY A 10 0.62 -3.75 -8.46
CA GLY A 10 -0.40 -2.75 -8.17
C GLY A 10 0.07 -1.83 -7.06
N PHE A 11 -0.10 -0.52 -7.20
CA PHE A 11 0.27 0.48 -6.20
C PHE A 11 -0.98 1.24 -5.75
N GLY A 12 -1.56 0.78 -4.64
CA GLY A 12 -2.74 1.34 -4.01
C GLY A 12 -2.43 2.52 -3.09
N LEU A 13 -2.99 3.68 -3.39
CA LEU A 13 -2.92 4.88 -2.55
C LEU A 13 -4.25 5.08 -1.81
N THR A 14 -4.22 4.98 -0.47
CA THR A 14 -5.35 5.37 0.39
C THR A 14 -5.08 6.74 1.01
N GLY A 15 -6.04 7.30 1.75
CA GLY A 15 -5.90 8.63 2.37
C GLY A 15 -4.64 8.82 3.21
N SER A 16 -4.43 10.02 3.75
CA SER A 16 -3.17 10.49 4.36
C SER A 16 -2.18 11.08 3.34
N HIS A 17 -2.58 12.20 2.76
CA HIS A 17 -1.78 12.96 1.78
C HIS A 17 -0.42 13.43 2.30
N CYS A 18 -0.28 13.53 3.62
CA CYS A 18 1.00 13.93 4.21
C CYS A 18 2.12 12.92 3.98
N THR A 19 1.84 11.69 3.56
CA THR A 19 2.87 10.67 3.29
C THR A 19 3.18 10.49 1.80
N TYR A 20 2.64 11.33 0.90
CA TYR A 20 2.91 11.19 -0.54
C TYR A 20 4.38 11.42 -0.90
N HIS A 21 5.04 12.33 -0.17
CA HIS A 21 6.47 12.56 -0.30
C HIS A 21 7.32 11.34 0.07
N GLU A 22 6.79 10.40 0.88
CA GLU A 22 7.48 9.15 1.24
C GLU A 22 7.22 8.04 0.20
N VAL A 23 6.09 8.06 -0.51
CA VAL A 23 5.71 6.97 -1.43
C VAL A 23 6.05 7.22 -2.89
N PHE A 24 6.12 8.47 -3.36
CA PHE A 24 6.54 8.76 -4.75
C PHE A 24 7.97 8.32 -5.05
N PRO A 25 8.97 8.56 -4.18
CA PRO A 25 10.32 8.03 -4.39
C PRO A 25 10.35 6.50 -4.47
N VAL A 26 9.56 5.83 -3.63
CA VAL A 26 9.43 4.36 -3.64
C VAL A 26 8.77 3.88 -4.93
N MET A 27 7.73 4.58 -5.41
CA MET A 27 7.07 4.27 -6.68
C MET A 27 8.07 4.35 -7.84
N GLN A 28 8.89 5.40 -7.91
CA GLN A 28 9.95 5.53 -8.90
C GLN A 28 10.98 4.42 -8.77
N GLN A 29 11.39 4.09 -7.55
CA GLN A 29 12.34 2.99 -7.30
C GLN A 29 11.83 1.65 -7.83
N LEU A 30 10.54 1.34 -7.66
CA LEU A 30 9.94 0.10 -8.20
C LEU A 30 9.98 0.08 -9.75
N VAL A 31 9.72 1.22 -10.39
CA VAL A 31 9.84 1.37 -11.86
C VAL A 31 11.29 1.20 -12.30
N ASP A 32 12.25 1.82 -11.60
CA ASP A 32 13.69 1.73 -11.90
C ASP A 32 14.22 0.30 -11.70
N MET A 33 13.62 -0.45 -10.77
CA MET A 33 13.84 -1.88 -10.59
C MET A 33 13.23 -2.73 -11.73
N GLY A 34 12.53 -2.13 -12.69
CA GLY A 34 11.99 -2.80 -13.87
C GLY A 34 10.64 -3.47 -13.66
N ALA A 35 9.90 -3.10 -12.61
CA ALA A 35 8.51 -3.50 -12.42
C ALA A 35 7.58 -2.63 -13.28
N THR A 36 6.50 -3.22 -13.77
CA THR A 36 5.34 -2.46 -14.26
C THR A 36 4.49 -2.07 -13.06
N VAL A 37 4.40 -0.77 -12.76
CA VAL A 37 3.68 -0.27 -11.58
C VAL A 37 2.30 0.25 -12.00
N VAL A 38 1.23 -0.43 -11.58
CA VAL A 38 -0.17 -0.08 -11.92
C VAL A 38 -0.79 0.74 -10.79
N PRO A 39 -0.98 2.07 -10.95
CA PRO A 39 -1.50 2.92 -9.89
C PRO A 39 -3.01 2.72 -9.67
N VAL A 40 -3.41 2.55 -8.41
CA VAL A 40 -4.81 2.41 -7.99
C VAL A 40 -5.14 3.44 -6.91
N LEU A 41 -6.10 4.32 -7.16
CA LEU A 41 -6.36 5.49 -6.31
C LEU A 41 -7.70 5.36 -5.59
N SER A 42 -7.72 5.54 -4.27
CA SER A 42 -8.98 5.69 -3.54
C SER A 42 -9.66 7.02 -3.88
N TYR A 43 -10.99 7.12 -3.68
CA TYR A 43 -11.72 8.35 -3.99
C TYR A 43 -11.25 9.57 -3.20
N THR A 44 -10.71 9.39 -2.00
CA THR A 44 -10.12 10.48 -1.20
C THR A 44 -8.86 11.03 -1.87
N VAL A 45 -8.03 10.16 -2.46
CA VAL A 45 -6.82 10.58 -3.19
C VAL A 45 -7.15 11.42 -4.41
N GLN A 46 -8.28 11.17 -5.04
CA GLN A 46 -8.70 11.85 -6.27
C GLN A 46 -9.24 13.27 -6.04
N LYS A 47 -9.78 13.56 -4.86
CA LYS A 47 -10.65 14.75 -4.64
C LYS A 47 -10.12 15.76 -3.63
N THR A 48 -9.07 15.42 -2.89
CA THR A 48 -8.65 16.23 -1.75
C THR A 48 -7.35 16.94 -2.07
N ASP A 49 -7.44 18.26 -2.19
CA ASP A 49 -6.28 19.14 -2.23
C ASP A 49 -5.55 19.13 -0.90
N THR A 50 -4.25 19.34 -0.96
CA THR A 50 -3.36 19.08 0.17
C THR A 50 -2.45 20.27 0.37
N ARG A 51 -1.89 20.42 1.58
CA ARG A 51 -0.82 21.41 1.82
C ARG A 51 0.45 21.19 0.97
N PHE A 52 0.54 20.04 0.28
CA PHE A 52 1.69 19.59 -0.50
C PHE A 52 1.45 19.62 -2.01
N GLY A 53 0.35 20.22 -2.46
CA GLY A 53 -0.02 20.33 -3.87
C GLY A 53 -1.48 20.00 -4.12
N GLU A 54 -1.95 20.38 -5.30
CA GLU A 54 -3.32 20.11 -5.77
C GLU A 54 -3.47 18.63 -6.11
N ALA A 55 -4.68 18.07 -5.96
CA ALA A 55 -4.93 16.68 -6.30
C ALA A 55 -4.52 16.36 -7.75
N ALA A 56 -4.79 17.29 -8.68
CA ALA A 56 -4.42 17.16 -10.09
C ALA A 56 -2.90 16.98 -10.31
N GLU A 57 -2.07 17.72 -9.59
CA GLU A 57 -0.60 17.63 -9.71
C GLU A 57 -0.08 16.27 -9.25
N HIS A 58 -0.65 15.72 -8.18
CA HIS A 58 -0.31 14.39 -7.69
C HIS A 58 -0.68 13.30 -8.72
N LEU A 59 -1.86 13.40 -9.33
CA LEU A 59 -2.32 12.46 -10.35
C LEU A 59 -1.40 12.46 -11.59
N GLU A 60 -1.03 13.64 -12.08
CA GLU A 60 -0.09 13.78 -13.20
C GLU A 60 1.31 13.26 -12.85
N THR A 61 1.78 13.50 -11.63
CA THR A 61 3.06 12.97 -11.15
C THR A 61 3.06 11.44 -11.13
N ILE A 62 2.00 10.82 -10.61
CA ILE A 62 1.86 9.35 -10.58
C ILE A 62 1.86 8.77 -12.00
N LYS A 63 1.10 9.37 -12.93
CA LYS A 63 1.11 8.96 -14.34
C LYS A 63 2.50 9.07 -14.96
N LYS A 64 3.21 10.16 -14.69
CA LYS A 64 4.56 10.40 -15.21
C LYS A 64 5.58 9.39 -14.67
N ILE A 65 5.51 9.03 -13.38
CA ILE A 65 6.41 8.05 -12.76
C ILE A 65 6.15 6.66 -13.34
N THR A 66 4.88 6.25 -13.41
CA THR A 66 4.49 4.87 -13.73
C THR A 66 4.39 4.58 -15.23
N GLY A 67 4.06 5.58 -16.04
CA GLY A 67 3.70 5.40 -17.45
C GLY A 67 2.39 4.61 -17.65
N GLU A 68 1.58 4.43 -16.60
CA GLU A 68 0.35 3.63 -16.62
C GLU A 68 -0.89 4.51 -16.36
N GLU A 69 -2.05 4.06 -16.86
CA GLU A 69 -3.32 4.72 -16.58
C GLU A 69 -3.77 4.50 -15.13
N LEU A 70 -4.40 5.53 -14.57
CA LEU A 70 -4.87 5.52 -13.18
C LEU A 70 -6.15 4.71 -13.05
N ILE A 71 -6.15 3.68 -12.20
CA ILE A 71 -7.36 2.97 -11.82
C ILE A 71 -8.07 3.78 -10.73
N MET A 72 -9.19 4.39 -11.07
CA MET A 72 -9.90 5.36 -10.22
C MET A 72 -11.30 4.91 -9.79
N THR A 73 -11.85 3.86 -10.40
CA THR A 73 -13.18 3.34 -10.04
C THR A 73 -13.13 1.86 -9.70
N ILE A 74 -14.16 1.37 -9.00
CA ILE A 74 -14.30 -0.05 -8.70
C ILE A 74 -14.38 -0.89 -10.00
N PRO A 75 -15.20 -0.53 -11.01
CA PRO A 75 -15.21 -1.24 -12.30
C PRO A 75 -13.85 -1.31 -12.98
N ASP A 76 -13.02 -0.26 -12.89
CA ASP A 76 -11.68 -0.27 -13.48
C ASP A 76 -10.71 -1.22 -12.75
N ALA A 77 -10.95 -1.48 -11.46
CA ALA A 77 -10.14 -2.37 -10.64
C ALA A 77 -10.53 -3.85 -10.79
N GLU A 78 -11.77 -4.17 -11.15
CA GLU A 78 -12.25 -5.55 -11.31
C GLU A 78 -11.44 -6.39 -12.32
N PRO A 79 -11.01 -5.86 -13.49
CA PRO A 79 -10.15 -6.58 -14.44
C PRO A 79 -8.83 -7.09 -13.88
N LEU A 80 -8.34 -6.53 -12.77
CA LEU A 80 -7.11 -6.99 -12.09
C LEU A 80 -7.23 -8.41 -11.54
N GLY A 81 -8.43 -8.97 -11.48
CA GLY A 81 -8.64 -10.38 -11.14
C GLY A 81 -8.49 -11.29 -12.36
N PRO A 82 -9.43 -11.25 -13.32
CA PRO A 82 -9.50 -12.23 -14.40
C PRO A 82 -8.71 -11.88 -15.67
N LYS A 83 -8.39 -10.60 -15.92
CA LYS A 83 -7.84 -10.14 -17.21
C LYS A 83 -6.39 -9.67 -17.12
N ARG A 84 -6.06 -8.95 -16.06
CA ARG A 84 -4.73 -8.37 -15.82
C ARG A 84 -4.27 -8.68 -14.39
N PRO A 85 -4.05 -9.96 -14.04
CA PRO A 85 -3.63 -10.36 -12.72
C PRO A 85 -2.32 -9.66 -12.31
N LEU A 86 -2.29 -9.15 -11.08
CA LEU A 86 -1.09 -8.60 -10.48
C LEU A 86 -0.22 -9.72 -9.90
N ASP A 87 1.11 -9.57 -10.02
CA ASP A 87 2.06 -10.41 -9.27
C ASP A 87 2.02 -10.06 -7.78
N CYS A 88 1.80 -8.78 -7.44
CA CYS A 88 1.65 -8.31 -6.07
C CYS A 88 0.80 -7.02 -6.06
N MET A 89 -0.02 -6.84 -5.02
CA MET A 89 -0.70 -5.57 -4.75
C MET A 89 -0.12 -4.92 -3.50
N LEU A 90 0.48 -3.74 -3.65
CA LEU A 90 0.91 -2.88 -2.54
C LEU A 90 -0.23 -1.93 -2.17
N ILE A 91 -0.45 -1.70 -0.88
CA ILE A 91 -1.25 -0.57 -0.38
C ILE A 91 -0.37 0.31 0.53
N ALA A 92 0.00 1.50 0.05
CA ALA A 92 0.90 2.41 0.75
C ALA A 92 0.56 3.88 0.44
N PRO A 93 0.18 4.70 1.45
CA PRO A 93 -0.15 4.29 2.81
C PRO A 93 -1.45 3.48 2.89
N LEU A 94 -1.57 2.62 3.90
CA LEU A 94 -2.83 2.02 4.35
C LEU A 94 -3.33 2.74 5.61
N THR A 95 -4.33 3.61 5.47
CA THR A 95 -4.95 4.33 6.61
C THR A 95 -5.65 3.39 7.60
N GLY A 96 -5.95 3.87 8.81
CA GLY A 96 -6.78 3.14 9.77
C GLY A 96 -8.18 2.80 9.25
N ASN A 97 -8.81 3.70 8.49
CA ASN A 97 -10.11 3.43 7.85
C ASN A 97 -9.99 2.29 6.83
N SER A 98 -9.03 2.37 5.91
CA SER A 98 -8.80 1.32 4.92
C SER A 98 -8.35 0.00 5.56
N THR A 99 -7.57 0.05 6.64
CA THR A 99 -7.17 -1.12 7.45
C THR A 99 -8.40 -1.84 8.00
N SER A 100 -9.28 -1.11 8.68
CA SER A 100 -10.51 -1.67 9.24
C SER A 100 -11.40 -2.27 8.15
N LYS A 101 -11.62 -1.55 7.05
CA LYS A 101 -12.42 -2.05 5.92
C LYS A 101 -11.83 -3.32 5.32
N PHE A 102 -10.52 -3.33 5.05
CA PHE A 102 -9.84 -4.47 4.44
C PHE A 102 -9.91 -5.71 5.35
N ALA A 103 -9.63 -5.54 6.65
CA ALA A 103 -9.70 -6.61 7.64
C ALA A 103 -11.11 -7.18 7.86
N ASN A 104 -12.15 -6.48 7.40
CA ASN A 104 -13.55 -6.89 7.48
C ASN A 104 -14.16 -7.18 6.10
N ALA A 105 -13.33 -7.35 5.07
CA ALA A 105 -13.73 -7.70 3.69
C ALA A 105 -14.66 -6.70 2.99
N LEU A 106 -14.65 -5.43 3.41
CA LEU A 106 -15.32 -4.35 2.65
C LEU A 106 -14.48 -4.02 1.40
N THR A 107 -15.16 -3.77 0.28
CA THR A 107 -14.53 -3.47 -1.02
C THR A 107 -15.15 -2.25 -1.72
N ASP A 108 -15.46 -1.24 -0.92
CA ASP A 108 -16.14 0.00 -1.34
C ASP A 108 -15.20 1.07 -1.91
N SER A 109 -13.99 0.69 -2.33
CA SER A 109 -13.05 1.58 -3.01
C SER A 109 -12.22 0.82 -4.06
N PRO A 110 -11.68 1.52 -5.08
CA PRO A 110 -10.86 0.89 -6.11
C PRO A 110 -9.66 0.12 -5.53
N VAL A 111 -8.99 0.67 -4.53
CA VAL A 111 -7.84 0.05 -3.85
C VAL A 111 -8.22 -1.26 -3.17
N LEU A 112 -9.34 -1.27 -2.43
CA LEU A 112 -9.81 -2.48 -1.75
C LEU A 112 -10.34 -3.53 -2.74
N MET A 113 -10.93 -3.09 -3.86
CA MET A 113 -11.31 -3.99 -4.95
C MET A 113 -10.07 -4.63 -5.59
N ALA A 114 -9.02 -3.85 -5.88
CA ALA A 114 -7.76 -4.36 -6.41
C ALA A 114 -7.09 -5.37 -5.47
N ALA A 115 -7.10 -5.10 -4.16
CA ALA A 115 -6.60 -6.03 -3.15
C ALA A 115 -7.39 -7.35 -3.13
N LYS A 116 -8.73 -7.28 -3.15
CA LYS A 116 -9.60 -8.47 -3.25
C LYS A 116 -9.34 -9.25 -4.54
N ALA A 117 -9.22 -8.56 -5.67
CA ALA A 117 -8.94 -9.16 -6.98
C ALA A 117 -7.58 -9.87 -7.01
N THR A 118 -6.60 -9.36 -6.27
CA THR A 118 -5.26 -9.96 -6.12
C THR A 118 -5.32 -11.22 -5.25
N LEU A 119 -5.97 -11.14 -4.08
CA LEU A 119 -6.16 -12.29 -3.19
C LEU A 119 -6.98 -13.43 -3.83
N ARG A 120 -7.92 -13.09 -4.73
CA ARG A 120 -8.67 -14.09 -5.53
C ARG A 120 -7.74 -15.04 -6.29
N ASN A 121 -6.58 -14.56 -6.71
CA ASN A 121 -5.61 -15.32 -7.50
C ASN A 121 -4.49 -15.90 -6.62
N GLU A 122 -4.62 -15.83 -5.29
CA GLU A 122 -3.61 -16.22 -4.32
C GLU A 122 -2.28 -15.44 -4.43
N SER A 123 -2.27 -14.33 -5.16
CA SER A 123 -1.15 -13.41 -5.23
C SER A 123 -1.00 -12.59 -3.93
N PRO A 124 0.22 -12.20 -3.54
CA PRO A 124 0.49 -11.43 -2.33
C PRO A 124 -0.14 -10.03 -2.36
N VAL A 125 -0.64 -9.61 -1.19
CA VAL A 125 -0.96 -8.21 -0.88
C VAL A 125 0.02 -7.72 0.19
N VAL A 126 0.77 -6.68 -0.10
CA VAL A 126 1.69 -6.00 0.83
C VAL A 126 1.03 -4.73 1.35
N VAL A 127 1.06 -4.50 2.66
CA VAL A 127 0.46 -3.32 3.29
C VAL A 127 1.47 -2.50 4.07
N ALA A 128 1.44 -1.18 3.88
CA ALA A 128 2.23 -0.22 4.63
C ALA A 128 1.30 0.60 5.55
N VAL A 129 1.08 0.10 6.77
CA VAL A 129 0.18 0.73 7.76
C VAL A 129 0.63 2.14 8.11
N SER A 130 -0.30 3.08 8.18
CA SER A 130 -0.07 4.42 8.71
C SER A 130 -1.34 4.90 9.41
N THR A 131 -1.40 4.72 10.72
CA THR A 131 -2.57 5.14 11.52
C THR A 131 -2.23 5.37 12.98
N ASN A 132 -2.91 6.35 13.60
CA ASN A 132 -2.67 6.76 14.98
C ASN A 132 -3.43 5.93 16.04
N ASP A 133 -4.26 4.99 15.61
CA ASP A 133 -5.09 4.10 16.43
C ASP A 133 -4.71 2.61 16.28
N ALA A 134 -3.52 2.35 15.73
CA ALA A 134 -3.01 1.01 15.41
C ALA A 134 -2.89 0.11 16.64
N LEU A 135 -2.42 0.64 17.78
CA LEU A 135 -2.39 -0.08 19.07
C LEU A 135 -3.66 0.13 19.91
N GLY A 136 -4.70 0.75 19.31
CA GLY A 136 -6.02 0.91 19.89
C GLY A 136 -7.06 0.04 19.18
N LEU A 137 -8.13 0.66 18.69
CA LEU A 137 -9.25 -0.04 18.02
C LEU A 137 -8.82 -0.79 16.76
N ASN A 138 -7.79 -0.33 16.05
CA ASN A 138 -7.31 -1.02 14.85
C ASN A 138 -6.37 -2.19 15.14
N GLY A 139 -5.95 -2.42 16.38
CA GLY A 139 -5.02 -3.50 16.73
C GLY A 139 -5.53 -4.88 16.32
N VAL A 140 -6.82 -5.13 16.55
CA VAL A 140 -7.48 -6.38 16.14
C VAL A 140 -7.53 -6.56 14.62
N ASN A 141 -7.68 -5.46 13.87
CA ASN A 141 -7.72 -5.49 12.41
C ASN A 141 -6.33 -5.74 11.83
N ILE A 142 -5.30 -5.07 12.36
CA ILE A 142 -3.90 -5.27 11.98
C ILE A 142 -3.50 -6.72 12.22
N MET A 143 -3.75 -7.26 13.41
CA MET A 143 -3.36 -8.63 13.74
C MET A 143 -4.17 -9.68 12.97
N ARG A 144 -5.45 -9.41 12.66
CA ARG A 144 -6.23 -10.27 11.76
C ARG A 144 -5.59 -10.35 10.37
N LEU A 145 -5.22 -9.20 9.80
CA LEU A 145 -4.54 -9.14 8.50
C LEU A 145 -3.17 -9.84 8.55
N MET A 146 -2.38 -9.63 9.61
CA MET A 146 -1.06 -10.24 9.78
C MET A 146 -1.10 -11.78 9.85
N ALA A 147 -2.19 -12.35 10.36
CA ALA A 147 -2.41 -13.79 10.41
C ALA A 147 -3.10 -14.38 9.16
N THR A 148 -3.47 -13.54 8.17
CA THR A 148 -4.23 -13.97 6.99
C THR A 148 -3.29 -14.41 5.86
N LYS A 149 -3.67 -15.47 5.14
CA LYS A 149 -2.91 -15.96 3.98
C LYS A 149 -2.69 -14.86 2.94
N ASN A 150 -1.48 -14.83 2.37
CA ASN A 150 -1.07 -13.94 1.29
C ASN A 150 -1.12 -12.44 1.62
N ILE A 151 -1.17 -12.07 2.90
CA ILE A 151 -1.07 -10.68 3.34
C ILE A 151 0.25 -10.51 4.10
N TYR A 152 1.02 -9.50 3.71
CA TYR A 152 2.35 -9.21 4.23
C TYR A 152 2.46 -7.75 4.63
N PHE A 153 3.27 -7.46 5.63
CA PHE A 153 3.42 -6.13 6.21
C PHE A 153 4.78 -5.57 5.88
N VAL A 154 4.82 -4.33 5.39
CA VAL A 154 6.05 -3.56 5.43
C VAL A 154 6.42 -3.36 6.90
N PRO A 155 7.70 -3.55 7.30
CA PRO A 155 8.08 -3.41 8.69
C PRO A 155 7.63 -2.09 9.30
N LEU A 156 7.09 -2.14 10.52
CA LEU A 156 6.41 -1.03 11.17
C LEU A 156 6.79 -0.90 12.64
N GLY A 157 6.66 0.31 13.16
CA GLY A 157 6.97 0.67 14.53
C GLY A 157 6.21 1.92 14.98
N GLN A 158 6.28 2.24 16.27
CA GLN A 158 5.75 3.51 16.78
C GLN A 158 6.57 4.67 16.22
N ASP A 159 5.91 5.65 15.62
CA ASP A 159 6.57 6.80 14.99
C ASP A 159 6.72 8.00 15.94
N HIS A 160 5.89 8.08 16.98
CA HIS A 160 6.05 9.08 18.04
C HIS A 160 5.38 8.62 19.35
N PRO A 161 6.00 7.73 20.13
CA PRO A 161 5.34 7.02 21.24
C PRO A 161 4.83 7.95 22.35
N PHE A 162 5.50 9.08 22.60
CA PHE A 162 5.10 10.02 23.66
C PHE A 162 3.91 10.92 23.27
N ASN A 163 3.79 11.30 21.99
CA ASN A 163 2.72 12.18 21.52
C ASN A 163 1.55 11.42 20.88
N LYS A 164 1.83 10.24 20.32
CA LYS A 164 0.87 9.38 19.62
C LYS A 164 1.08 7.92 20.05
N PRO A 165 0.77 7.57 21.31
CA PRO A 165 1.12 6.26 21.88
C PRO A 165 0.52 5.09 21.12
N ASN A 166 -0.64 5.26 20.48
CA ASN A 166 -1.28 4.19 19.71
C ASN A 166 -0.89 4.15 18.22
N SER A 167 0.01 5.03 17.78
CA SER A 167 0.37 5.16 16.38
C SER A 167 1.40 4.14 15.95
N LEU A 168 1.15 3.47 14.83
CA LEU A 168 2.13 2.68 14.10
C LEU A 168 2.21 3.16 12.65
N VAL A 169 3.44 3.28 12.17
CA VAL A 169 3.72 3.66 10.79
C VAL A 169 4.77 2.71 10.22
N ALA A 170 4.53 2.23 9.00
CA ALA A 170 5.46 1.42 8.25
C ALA A 170 6.66 2.24 7.77
N ASP A 171 7.81 1.58 7.65
CA ASP A 171 8.97 2.14 6.97
C ASP A 171 8.86 1.98 5.46
N MET A 172 8.41 3.04 4.80
CA MET A 172 8.20 3.08 3.35
C MET A 172 9.47 2.73 2.57
N SER A 173 10.67 2.97 3.13
CA SER A 173 11.93 2.60 2.47
C SER A 173 12.11 1.08 2.31
N LEU A 174 11.42 0.29 3.13
CA LEU A 174 11.49 -1.17 3.13
C LEU A 174 10.41 -1.84 2.26
N ILE A 175 9.63 -1.05 1.50
CA ILE A 175 8.61 -1.57 0.59
C ILE A 175 9.22 -2.52 -0.46
N PRO A 176 10.30 -2.18 -1.18
CA PRO A 176 10.85 -3.05 -2.22
C PRO A 176 11.22 -4.43 -1.69
N GLU A 177 11.97 -4.50 -0.59
CA GLU A 177 12.40 -5.77 0.02
C GLU A 177 11.22 -6.55 0.62
N THR A 178 10.15 -5.86 1.02
CA THR A 178 8.92 -6.52 1.48
C THR A 178 8.18 -7.17 0.32
N ILE A 179 8.10 -6.50 -0.84
CA ILE A 179 7.50 -7.06 -2.06
C ILE A 179 8.31 -8.27 -2.53
N GLU A 180 9.64 -8.17 -2.55
CA GLU A 180 10.52 -9.30 -2.89
C GLU A 180 10.23 -10.53 -2.02
N ALA A 181 10.19 -10.35 -0.70
CA ALA A 181 9.89 -11.44 0.22
C ALA A 181 8.46 -11.99 0.02
N ALA A 182 7.47 -11.12 -0.20
CA ALA A 182 6.09 -11.51 -0.40
C ALA A 182 5.88 -12.32 -1.69
N LEU A 183 6.62 -12.00 -2.75
CA LEU A 183 6.65 -12.78 -4.01
C LEU A 183 7.23 -14.19 -3.80
N GLU A 184 8.05 -14.41 -2.77
CA GLU A 184 8.52 -15.73 -2.34
C GLU A 184 7.59 -16.40 -1.30
N GLY A 185 6.45 -15.78 -0.98
CA GLY A 185 5.54 -16.28 0.05
C GLY A 185 6.04 -16.07 1.49
N LYS A 186 6.91 -15.07 1.73
CA LYS A 186 7.54 -14.81 3.02
C LYS A 186 7.24 -13.40 3.53
N GLN A 187 7.06 -13.29 4.84
CA GLN A 187 7.07 -12.00 5.54
C GLN A 187 8.52 -11.52 5.69
N ARG A 188 8.81 -10.28 5.26
CA ARG A 188 10.09 -9.63 5.55
C ARG A 188 10.30 -9.50 7.06
N GLN A 189 11.48 -9.88 7.54
CA GLN A 189 11.87 -9.80 8.95
C GLN A 189 13.09 -8.87 9.15
N PRO A 190 13.20 -8.19 10.30
CA PRO A 190 12.19 -8.09 11.35
C PRO A 190 10.99 -7.26 10.88
N VAL A 191 9.77 -7.73 11.16
CA VAL A 191 8.53 -6.99 10.82
C VAL A 191 8.22 -5.90 11.85
N LEU A 192 8.64 -6.06 13.10
CA LEU A 192 8.54 -5.03 14.14
C LEU A 192 9.88 -4.31 14.27
N ILE A 193 9.87 -2.99 14.15
CA ILE A 193 11.07 -2.14 14.19
C ILE A 193 10.87 -0.95 15.14
N GLU A 194 11.98 -0.33 15.53
CA GLU A 194 11.97 0.98 16.18
C GLU A 194 11.98 2.07 15.10
N ARG A 195 10.87 2.81 14.96
CA ARG A 195 10.74 3.87 13.95
C ARG A 195 10.98 5.27 14.53
N TYR A 196 10.73 5.45 15.82
CA TYR A 196 11.02 6.70 16.50
C TYR A 196 12.54 6.85 16.66
N PRO A 197 13.17 7.88 16.07
CA PRO A 197 14.59 8.12 16.28
C PRO A 197 14.86 8.47 17.74
N ASN A 198 15.94 7.92 18.29
CA ASN A 198 16.49 8.32 19.59
C ASN A 198 16.89 9.79 19.62
#